data_AF-A0A804Q9M0-F1
#
_entry.id   AF-A0A804Q9M0-F1
#
_cell.length_a   1.000
_cell.length_b   1.000
_cell.length_c   1.000
_cell.angle_alpha   90.00
_cell.angle_beta   90.00
_cell.angle_gamma   90.00
#
_symmetry.space_group_name_H-M   'P 1'
#
loop_
_entity.id
_entity.type
_entity.pdbx_description
1 polymer ?
#
loop_
_entity_poly.entity_id
_entity_poly.type
_entity_poly.pdbx_seq_one_letter_code
_entity_poly.pdbx_strand_id
1 'polypeptide(L)'
;MLPTTASKGRGASRSAPPLFGPYLRRIVKWQQMDIEYTFWQMVHLCTSPKVVYQHTKYHKQTKNQWARDDPAFVVILILFLVFATSAYCAAFLTNSYLREEPNSHVVEQRVEWLYAFDVHCNSFFPAFVILYVVQYFLSPLLVAHGFFPALLSNLLFVVAISYYHYLNFLGYDVLPFLDRTTFFLYPIGLVIILSPLMILIGFNPTRYFLSLYFG
;
A
#
# COMPACT_ATOMS: atom_id res chain seq x y z
N MET A 1 -24.68 -49.80 -44.29
CA MET A 1 -25.84 -48.92 -44.04
C MET A 1 -25.49 -48.00 -42.88
N LEU A 2 -25.36 -46.69 -43.12
CA LEU A 2 -25.24 -45.70 -42.05
C LEU A 2 -26.64 -45.38 -41.50
N PRO A 3 -26.76 -45.05 -40.21
CA PRO A 3 -27.76 -44.11 -39.73
C PRO A 3 -27.11 -42.74 -39.50
N THR A 4 -27.56 -41.76 -40.28
CA THR A 4 -27.46 -40.34 -39.97
C THR A 4 -28.62 -39.94 -39.07
N THR A 5 -28.35 -39.37 -37.89
CA THR A 5 -29.20 -38.33 -37.31
C THR A 5 -28.36 -37.37 -36.49
N ALA A 6 -28.41 -36.10 -36.89
CA ALA A 6 -27.82 -34.98 -36.18
C ALA A 6 -28.59 -34.70 -34.90
N SER A 7 -27.89 -34.58 -33.77
CA SER A 7 -28.31 -33.68 -32.70
C SER A 7 -27.22 -32.65 -32.46
N LYS A 8 -27.29 -31.55 -33.21
CA LYS A 8 -26.49 -30.35 -32.95
C LYS A 8 -27.09 -29.70 -31.70
N GLY A 9 -26.72 -30.22 -30.53
CA GLY A 9 -27.02 -29.59 -29.26
C GLY A 9 -26.46 -28.18 -29.30
N ARG A 10 -27.33 -27.18 -29.36
CA ARG A 10 -26.98 -25.79 -29.07
C ARG A 10 -26.56 -25.76 -27.60
N GLY A 11 -25.29 -26.00 -27.35
CA GLY A 11 -24.68 -25.66 -26.07
C GLY A 11 -24.88 -24.16 -25.90
N ALA A 12 -25.76 -23.79 -24.98
CA ALA A 12 -25.85 -22.42 -24.51
C ALA A 12 -24.42 -21.97 -24.19
N SER A 13 -23.94 -20.95 -24.90
CA SER A 13 -22.74 -20.22 -24.51
C SER A 13 -23.00 -19.72 -23.10
N ARG A 14 -22.58 -20.48 -22.08
CA ARG A 14 -22.46 -19.98 -20.72
C ARG A 14 -21.44 -18.86 -20.82
N SER A 15 -21.91 -17.63 -20.91
CA SER A 15 -21.09 -16.44 -20.70
C SER A 15 -20.34 -16.66 -19.39
N ALA A 16 -19.02 -16.66 -19.47
CA ALA A 16 -18.18 -16.78 -18.28
C ALA A 16 -18.64 -15.69 -17.29
N PRO A 17 -18.78 -16.02 -15.99
CA PRO A 17 -19.17 -15.02 -15.00
C PRO A 17 -18.19 -13.84 -15.03
N PRO A 18 -18.65 -12.61 -14.80
CA PRO A 18 -17.78 -11.44 -14.85
C PRO A 18 -16.70 -11.56 -13.77
N LEU A 19 -15.45 -11.82 -14.19
CA LEU A 19 -14.28 -12.00 -13.33
C LEU A 19 -13.92 -10.72 -12.56
N PHE A 20 -14.32 -9.55 -13.07
CA PHE A 20 -13.91 -8.24 -12.55
C PHE A 20 -14.47 -7.93 -11.16
N GLY A 21 -15.75 -8.20 -10.90
CA GLY A 21 -16.38 -7.93 -9.60
C GLY A 21 -15.75 -8.73 -8.45
N PRO A 22 -15.60 -10.07 -8.59
CA PRO A 22 -14.87 -10.89 -7.62
C PRO A 22 -13.41 -10.47 -7.45
N TYR A 23 -12.72 -10.05 -8.52
CA TYR A 23 -11.34 -9.59 -8.48
C TYR A 23 -11.18 -8.32 -7.63
N LEU A 24 -12.03 -7.32 -7.83
CA LEU A 24 -12.03 -6.11 -7.01
C LEU A 24 -12.37 -6.40 -5.54
N ARG A 25 -13.31 -7.32 -5.28
CA ARG A 25 -13.63 -7.74 -3.91
C ARG A 25 -12.43 -8.41 -3.22
N ARG A 26 -11.58 -9.12 -3.97
CA ARG A 26 -10.38 -9.77 -3.45
C ARG A 26 -9.24 -8.79 -3.16
N ILE A 27 -9.16 -7.65 -3.85
CA ILE A 27 -8.14 -6.60 -3.56
C ILE A 27 -8.25 -6.13 -2.11
N VAL A 28 -9.48 -6.06 -1.59
CA VAL A 28 -9.77 -5.60 -0.24
C VAL A 28 -9.53 -6.69 0.81
N LYS A 29 -9.53 -7.97 0.42
CA LYS A 29 -9.40 -9.14 1.30
C LYS A 29 -7.97 -9.69 1.28
N TRP A 30 -7.10 -9.10 2.08
CA TRP A 30 -5.68 -9.45 2.13
C TRP A 30 -5.39 -10.91 2.48
N GLN A 31 -6.21 -11.54 3.33
CA GLN A 31 -6.07 -12.97 3.65
C GLN A 31 -6.24 -13.91 2.46
N GLN A 32 -6.87 -13.46 1.37
CA GLN A 32 -7.11 -14.28 0.18
C GLN A 32 -6.00 -14.15 -0.87
N MET A 33 -4.98 -13.31 -0.61
CA MET A 33 -3.89 -13.02 -1.52
C MET A 33 -2.68 -13.92 -1.24
N ASP A 34 -2.17 -14.60 -2.26
CA ASP A 34 -0.99 -15.45 -2.17
C ASP A 34 0.28 -14.61 -2.39
N ILE A 35 0.70 -13.95 -1.32
CA ILE A 35 1.81 -12.99 -1.31
C ILE A 35 3.14 -13.69 -1.62
N GLU A 36 3.36 -14.89 -1.08
CA GLU A 36 4.61 -15.64 -1.27
C GLU A 36 4.79 -16.08 -2.73
N TYR A 37 3.76 -16.70 -3.31
CA TYR A 37 3.78 -17.06 -4.73
C TYR A 37 3.94 -15.82 -5.62
N THR A 38 3.34 -14.70 -5.24
CA THR A 38 3.46 -13.43 -5.95
C THR A 38 4.89 -12.88 -5.94
N PHE A 39 5.55 -12.84 -4.77
CA PHE A 39 6.95 -12.42 -4.67
C PHE A 39 7.88 -13.36 -5.44
N TRP A 40 7.66 -14.66 -5.31
CA TRP A 40 8.41 -15.66 -6.07
C TRP A 40 8.27 -15.41 -7.58
N GLN A 41 7.04 -15.12 -8.04
CA GLN A 41 6.75 -14.81 -9.42
C GLN A 41 7.39 -13.48 -9.87
N MET A 42 7.41 -12.45 -9.03
CA MET A 42 8.10 -11.19 -9.31
C MET A 42 9.61 -11.37 -9.47
N VAL A 43 10.25 -12.12 -8.57
CA VAL A 43 11.70 -12.42 -8.65
C VAL A 43 12.03 -13.20 -9.91
N HIS A 44 11.26 -14.25 -10.23
CA HIS A 44 11.46 -15.03 -11.45
C HIS A 44 11.16 -14.23 -12.72
N LEU A 45 10.28 -13.23 -12.67
CA LEU A 45 10.10 -12.31 -13.78
C LEU A 45 11.38 -11.53 -14.09
N CYS A 46 12.11 -11.13 -13.05
CA CYS A 46 13.37 -10.39 -13.16
C CYS A 46 14.57 -11.29 -13.53
N THR A 47 14.63 -12.52 -13.03
CA THR A 47 15.80 -13.40 -13.23
C THR A 47 15.62 -14.44 -14.32
N SER A 48 14.41 -14.95 -14.55
CA SER A 48 14.13 -16.09 -15.44
C SER A 48 12.66 -16.14 -15.91
N PRO A 49 12.26 -15.25 -16.84
CA PRO A 49 10.86 -15.08 -17.23
C PRO A 49 10.24 -16.32 -17.89
N LYS A 50 11.07 -17.24 -18.41
CA LYS A 50 10.62 -18.52 -18.98
C LYS A 50 9.87 -19.37 -17.94
N VAL A 51 10.28 -19.35 -16.68
CA VAL A 51 9.65 -20.10 -15.59
C VAL A 51 8.22 -19.57 -15.36
N VAL A 52 8.07 -18.26 -15.33
CA VAL A 52 6.77 -17.60 -15.16
C VAL A 52 5.84 -17.87 -16.34
N TYR A 53 6.38 -17.83 -17.58
CA TYR A 53 5.62 -18.17 -18.78
C TYR A 53 5.08 -19.60 -18.73
N GLN A 54 5.92 -20.57 -18.37
CA GLN A 54 5.52 -21.97 -18.23
C GLN A 54 4.40 -22.10 -17.19
N HIS A 55 4.52 -21.42 -16.04
CA HIS A 55 3.48 -21.42 -15.02
C HIS A 55 2.13 -20.89 -15.53
N THR A 56 2.13 -19.79 -16.29
CA THR A 56 0.90 -19.25 -16.92
C THR A 56 0.30 -20.23 -17.92
N LYS A 57 1.14 -20.93 -18.71
CA LYS A 57 0.69 -21.96 -19.66
C LYS A 57 0.06 -23.16 -18.95
N TYR A 58 0.66 -23.63 -17.86
CA TYR A 58 0.08 -24.70 -17.03
C TYR A 58 -1.24 -24.27 -16.39
N HIS A 59 -1.34 -23.06 -15.86
CA HIS A 59 -2.58 -22.51 -15.32
C HIS A 59 -3.72 -22.47 -16.35
N LYS A 60 -3.39 -22.13 -17.61
CA LYS A 60 -4.37 -22.18 -18.70
C LYS A 60 -4.84 -23.60 -18.96
N GLN A 61 -3.96 -24.60 -18.91
CA GLN A 61 -4.33 -25.99 -19.16
C GLN A 61 -5.22 -26.56 -18.04
N THR A 62 -4.98 -26.18 -16.79
CA THR A 62 -5.71 -26.71 -15.63
C THR A 62 -7.01 -25.98 -15.34
N LYS A 63 -7.06 -24.64 -15.51
CA LYS A 63 -8.25 -23.83 -15.20
C LYS A 63 -8.96 -23.23 -16.41
N ASN A 64 -8.42 -23.44 -17.61
CA ASN A 64 -8.95 -22.88 -18.87
C ASN A 64 -9.13 -21.33 -18.86
N GLN A 65 -8.39 -20.60 -18.04
CA GLN A 65 -8.47 -19.14 -17.95
C GLN A 65 -7.08 -18.49 -18.01
N TRP A 66 -7.04 -17.32 -18.62
CA TRP A 66 -5.80 -16.55 -18.81
C TRP A 66 -5.56 -15.51 -17.73
N ALA A 67 -6.63 -14.93 -17.19
CA ALA A 67 -6.54 -13.95 -16.12
C ALA A 67 -6.00 -14.60 -14.84
N ARG A 68 -5.19 -13.85 -14.10
CA ARG A 68 -4.79 -14.23 -12.74
C ARG A 68 -5.98 -13.96 -11.82
N ASP A 69 -6.34 -14.95 -11.00
CA ASP A 69 -7.44 -14.87 -10.04
C ASP A 69 -7.10 -14.05 -8.78
N ASP A 70 -5.80 -13.81 -8.57
CA ASP A 70 -5.23 -13.18 -7.37
C ASP A 70 -4.75 -11.74 -7.68
N PRO A 71 -5.27 -10.73 -6.96
CA PRO A 71 -4.84 -9.34 -7.09
C PRO A 71 -3.50 -9.01 -6.43
N ALA A 72 -2.88 -9.93 -5.67
CA ALA A 72 -1.61 -9.72 -4.96
C ALA A 72 -0.54 -8.97 -5.75
N PHE A 73 -0.32 -9.37 -7.00
CA PHE A 73 0.69 -8.77 -7.86
C PHE A 73 0.45 -7.27 -8.11
N VAL A 74 -0.82 -6.89 -8.37
CA VAL A 74 -1.21 -5.50 -8.64
C VAL A 74 -1.11 -4.67 -7.37
N VAL A 75 -1.56 -5.22 -6.24
CA VAL A 75 -1.54 -4.52 -4.95
C VAL A 75 -0.12 -4.21 -4.49
N ILE A 76 0.80 -5.18 -4.58
CA ILE A 76 2.22 -4.97 -4.22
C ILE A 76 2.86 -3.92 -5.15
N LEU A 77 2.56 -3.97 -6.46
CA LEU A 77 3.04 -2.96 -7.40
C LEU A 77 2.51 -1.55 -7.08
N ILE A 78 1.22 -1.43 -6.73
CA ILE A 78 0.64 -0.14 -6.34
C ILE A 78 1.30 0.37 -5.05
N LEU A 79 1.56 -0.47 -4.06
CA LEU A 79 2.26 -0.07 -2.85
C LEU A 79 3.66 0.47 -3.14
N PHE A 80 4.46 -0.24 -3.95
CA PHE A 80 5.79 0.25 -4.36
C PHE A 80 5.70 1.53 -5.19
N LEU A 81 4.70 1.64 -6.06
CA LEU A 81 4.49 2.84 -6.86
C LEU A 81 4.11 4.04 -5.99
N VAL A 82 3.22 3.87 -5.01
CA VAL A 82 2.83 4.93 -4.07
C VAL A 82 4.05 5.40 -3.29
N PHE A 83 4.88 4.48 -2.79
CA PHE A 83 6.10 4.82 -2.04
C PHE A 83 7.15 5.53 -2.90
N ALA A 84 7.40 5.04 -4.12
CA ALA A 84 8.33 5.68 -5.06
C ALA A 84 7.81 7.07 -5.50
N THR A 85 6.51 7.19 -5.70
CA THR A 85 5.87 8.46 -6.11
C THR A 85 5.87 9.46 -4.97
N SER A 86 5.62 9.05 -3.72
CA SER A 86 5.70 9.96 -2.58
C SER A 86 7.12 10.48 -2.38
N ALA A 87 8.14 9.63 -2.47
CA ALA A 87 9.53 10.04 -2.41
C ALA A 87 9.91 11.00 -3.57
N TYR A 88 9.46 10.70 -4.79
CA TYR A 88 9.69 11.57 -5.94
C TYR A 88 8.97 12.92 -5.80
N CYS A 89 7.71 12.92 -5.38
CA CYS A 89 6.94 14.14 -5.11
C CYS A 89 7.60 14.96 -4.01
N ALA A 90 8.06 14.34 -2.93
CA ALA A 90 8.79 15.02 -1.87
C ALA A 90 10.07 15.67 -2.41
N ALA A 91 10.89 14.94 -3.18
CA ALA A 91 12.10 15.48 -3.80
C ALA A 91 11.79 16.62 -4.77
N PHE A 92 10.75 16.48 -5.60
CA PHE A 92 10.33 17.50 -6.57
C PHE A 92 9.83 18.77 -5.88
N LEU A 93 8.93 18.65 -4.91
CA LEU A 93 8.39 19.79 -4.16
C LEU A 93 9.50 20.50 -3.39
N THR A 94 10.40 19.74 -2.79
CA THR A 94 11.51 20.28 -2.01
C THR A 94 12.48 21.08 -2.88
N ASN A 95 12.88 20.53 -4.04
CA ASN A 95 13.74 21.23 -4.98
C ASN A 95 13.07 22.45 -5.64
N SER A 96 11.73 22.46 -5.75
CA SER A 96 10.99 23.52 -6.43
C SER A 96 10.58 24.68 -5.51
N TYR A 97 10.27 24.39 -4.25
CA TYR A 97 9.61 25.35 -3.34
C TYR A 97 10.32 25.59 -2.02
N LEU A 98 11.14 24.63 -1.57
CA LEU A 98 11.78 24.68 -0.26
C LEU A 98 13.26 25.04 -0.34
N ARG A 99 13.82 25.28 -1.53
CA ARG A 99 15.25 25.60 -1.70
C ARG A 99 15.51 27.09 -1.49
N GLU A 100 16.54 27.42 -0.71
CA GLU A 100 17.04 28.80 -0.60
C GLU A 100 17.57 29.32 -1.94
N GLU A 101 17.46 30.65 -2.17
CA GLU A 101 18.03 31.27 -3.37
C GLU A 101 19.56 31.12 -3.39
N PRO A 102 20.15 30.64 -4.50
CA PRO A 102 21.58 30.36 -4.55
C PRO A 102 22.40 31.66 -4.55
N ASN A 103 23.29 31.81 -3.56
CA ASN A 103 24.39 32.77 -3.64
C ASN A 103 25.34 32.38 -4.78
N SER A 104 25.78 33.35 -5.59
CA SER A 104 26.51 33.18 -6.87
C SER A 104 27.83 32.39 -6.81
N HIS A 105 28.32 32.03 -5.62
CA HIS A 105 29.59 31.36 -5.39
C HIS A 105 29.46 29.98 -4.74
N VAL A 106 28.24 29.45 -4.56
CA VAL A 106 28.02 28.15 -3.92
C VAL A 106 27.54 27.13 -4.95
N VAL A 107 28.11 25.92 -4.90
CA VAL A 107 27.70 24.80 -5.75
C VAL A 107 26.24 24.48 -5.49
N GLU A 108 25.45 24.35 -6.56
CA GLU A 108 24.04 24.00 -6.47
C GLU A 108 23.81 22.60 -5.85
N GLN A 109 23.38 22.57 -4.59
CA GLN A 109 22.95 21.36 -3.89
C GLN A 109 21.46 21.09 -4.09
N ARG A 110 21.10 19.87 -4.53
CA ARG A 110 19.72 19.40 -4.73
C ARG A 110 19.42 18.23 -3.81
N VAL A 111 18.16 18.05 -3.45
CA VAL A 111 17.72 16.82 -2.79
C VAL A 111 17.84 15.67 -3.78
N GLU A 112 18.66 14.70 -3.41
CA GLU A 112 18.80 13.46 -4.17
C GLU A 112 17.57 12.58 -3.99
N TRP A 113 17.11 11.95 -5.07
CA TRP A 113 15.98 11.02 -4.99
C TRP A 113 16.24 9.88 -4.01
N LEU A 114 17.48 9.37 -3.99
CA LEU A 114 17.87 8.27 -3.11
C LEU A 114 17.83 8.68 -1.63
N TYR A 115 18.17 9.94 -1.34
CA TYR A 115 18.03 10.51 0.00
C TYR A 115 16.56 10.63 0.41
N ALA A 116 15.72 11.17 -0.47
CA ALA A 116 14.28 11.28 -0.20
C ALA A 116 13.63 9.91 0.06
N PHE A 117 14.03 8.90 -0.71
CA PHE A 117 13.62 7.51 -0.51
C PHE A 117 14.09 6.97 0.85
N ASP A 118 15.35 7.17 1.22
CA ASP A 118 15.92 6.72 2.49
C ASP A 118 15.18 7.32 3.70
N VAL A 119 14.89 8.63 3.67
CA VAL A 119 14.10 9.30 4.72
C VAL A 119 12.71 8.68 4.88
N HIS A 120 12.05 8.32 3.77
CA HIS A 120 10.74 7.66 3.80
C HIS A 120 10.84 6.23 4.35
N CYS A 121 11.91 5.49 4.03
CA CYS A 121 12.14 4.15 4.56
C CYS A 121 12.38 4.20 6.07
N ASN A 122 13.24 5.12 6.51
CA ASN A 122 13.60 5.29 7.90
C ASN A 122 12.41 5.75 8.75
N SER A 123 11.55 6.62 8.22
CA SER A 123 10.32 7.05 8.90
C SER A 123 9.21 6.00 8.89
N PHE A 124 9.14 5.15 7.85
CA PHE A 124 8.19 4.05 7.78
C PHE A 124 8.45 2.97 8.83
N PHE A 125 9.71 2.67 9.15
CA PHE A 125 10.02 1.57 10.07
C PHE A 125 9.40 1.71 11.48
N PRO A 126 9.51 2.86 12.17
CA PRO A 126 8.83 3.04 13.46
C PRO A 126 7.30 3.01 13.34
N ALA A 127 6.73 3.59 12.29
CA ALA A 127 5.29 3.53 12.04
C ALA A 127 4.82 2.08 11.82
N PHE A 128 5.63 1.27 11.12
CA PHE A 128 5.42 -0.17 10.97
C PHE A 128 5.45 -0.89 12.32
N VAL A 129 6.44 -0.61 13.17
CA VAL A 129 6.51 -1.19 14.52
C VAL A 129 5.26 -0.86 15.33
N ILE A 130 4.78 0.39 15.29
CA ILE A 130 3.58 0.80 16.04
C ILE A 130 2.30 0.14 15.49
N LEU A 131 2.08 0.20 14.17
CA LEU A 131 0.82 -0.23 13.54
C LEU A 131 0.75 -1.73 13.19
N TYR A 132 1.88 -2.42 13.09
CA TYR A 132 1.89 -3.84 12.72
C TYR A 132 2.38 -4.73 13.85
N VAL A 133 3.34 -4.28 14.67
CA VAL A 133 3.86 -5.09 15.78
C VAL A 133 3.10 -4.79 17.06
N VAL A 134 3.12 -3.54 17.52
CA VAL A 134 2.48 -3.13 18.78
C VAL A 134 0.96 -3.28 18.67
N GLN A 135 0.34 -2.77 17.61
CA GLN A 135 -1.09 -2.96 17.36
C GLN A 135 -1.51 -4.43 17.36
N TYR A 136 -0.69 -5.34 16.83
CA TYR A 136 -1.00 -6.77 16.83
C TYR A 136 -1.10 -7.33 18.25
N PHE A 137 -0.14 -7.03 19.12
CA PHE A 137 -0.20 -7.45 20.53
C PHE A 137 -1.34 -6.78 21.31
N LEU A 138 -1.66 -5.52 21.01
CA LEU A 138 -2.79 -4.82 21.63
C LEU A 138 -4.15 -5.15 20.99
N SER A 139 -4.18 -5.87 19.87
CA SER A 139 -5.41 -6.16 19.12
C SER A 139 -6.56 -6.75 19.96
N PRO A 140 -6.38 -7.70 20.91
CA PRO A 140 -7.48 -8.20 21.73
C PRO A 140 -8.15 -7.10 22.55
N LEU A 141 -7.39 -6.08 22.97
CA LEU A 141 -7.90 -4.92 23.68
C LEU A 141 -8.52 -3.89 22.72
N LEU A 142 -7.85 -3.60 21.61
CA LEU A 142 -8.24 -2.55 20.66
C LEU A 142 -9.50 -2.90 19.86
N VAL A 143 -9.79 -4.19 19.66
CA VAL A 143 -10.97 -4.66 18.92
C VAL A 143 -12.23 -4.69 19.78
N ALA A 144 -12.11 -4.74 21.11
CA ALA A 144 -13.27 -4.77 22.01
C ALA A 144 -14.24 -3.60 21.78
N HIS A 145 -15.53 -3.80 22.01
CA HIS A 145 -16.55 -2.75 21.84
C HIS A 145 -16.48 -1.70 22.97
N GLY A 146 -16.87 -0.47 22.64
CA GLY A 146 -16.91 0.64 23.60
C GLY A 146 -15.99 1.81 23.22
N PHE A 147 -16.07 2.86 24.05
CA PHE A 147 -15.34 4.11 23.85
C PHE A 147 -13.82 3.95 24.06
N PHE A 148 -13.40 3.30 25.15
CA PHE A 148 -11.97 3.18 25.48
C PHE A 148 -11.12 2.46 24.42
N PRO A 149 -11.55 1.31 23.85
CA PRO A 149 -10.83 0.68 22.75
C PRO A 149 -10.78 1.56 21.49
N ALA A 150 -11.86 2.28 21.17
CA ALA A 150 -11.89 3.21 20.04
C ALA A 150 -10.96 4.40 20.27
N LEU A 151 -10.93 4.97 21.47
CA LEU A 151 -10.00 6.03 21.86
C LEU A 151 -8.54 5.56 21.72
N LEU A 152 -8.19 4.42 22.33
CA LEU A 152 -6.83 3.89 22.30
C LEU A 152 -6.38 3.55 20.88
N SER A 153 -7.28 3.00 20.07
CA SER A 153 -7.06 2.70 18.65
C SER A 153 -6.80 3.98 17.85
N ASN A 154 -7.61 5.03 18.02
CA ASN A 154 -7.36 6.32 17.36
C ASN A 154 -6.05 6.96 17.82
N LEU A 155 -5.75 6.95 19.11
CA LEU A 155 -4.50 7.50 19.64
C LEU A 155 -3.27 6.78 19.07
N LEU A 156 -3.33 5.45 18.96
CA LEU A 156 -2.24 4.66 18.38
C LEU A 156 -2.00 5.02 16.91
N PHE A 157 -3.06 5.23 16.13
CA PHE A 157 -2.97 5.69 14.73
C PHE A 157 -2.47 7.13 14.61
N VAL A 158 -2.92 8.03 15.48
CA VAL A 158 -2.41 9.41 15.54
C VAL A 158 -0.92 9.39 15.80
N VAL A 159 -0.46 8.69 16.84
CA VAL A 159 0.95 8.60 17.19
C VAL A 159 1.77 8.04 16.03
N ALA A 160 1.34 6.95 15.39
CA ALA A 160 2.06 6.36 14.27
C ALA A 160 2.19 7.30 13.07
N ILE A 161 1.08 7.92 12.64
CA ILE A 161 1.08 8.83 11.49
C ILE A 161 1.86 10.11 11.80
N SER A 162 1.71 10.66 13.00
CA SER A 162 2.48 11.83 13.44
C SER A 162 3.96 11.54 13.49
N TYR A 163 4.36 10.37 14.00
CA TYR A 163 5.77 9.99 14.10
C TYR A 163 6.40 9.80 12.71
N TYR A 164 5.69 9.19 11.76
CA TYR A 164 6.13 9.09 10.37
C TYR A 164 6.43 10.47 9.76
N HIS A 165 5.51 11.43 9.89
CA HIS A 165 5.68 12.76 9.33
C HIS A 165 6.74 13.59 10.07
N TYR A 166 6.87 13.41 11.38
CA TYR A 166 7.91 14.04 12.18
C TYR A 166 9.31 13.58 11.80
N LEU A 167 9.50 12.28 11.54
CA LEU A 167 10.77 11.76 11.05
C LEU A 167 11.09 12.21 9.62
N ASN A 168 10.08 12.35 8.76
CA ASN A 168 10.28 12.99 7.46
C ASN A 168 10.75 14.44 7.63
N PHE A 169 10.07 15.23 8.47
CA PHE A 169 10.49 16.59 8.80
C PHE A 169 11.96 16.63 9.24
N LEU A 170 12.34 15.85 10.25
CA LEU A 170 13.72 15.82 10.76
C LEU A 170 14.73 15.39 9.68
N GLY A 171 14.35 14.43 8.83
CA GLY A 171 15.16 13.97 7.71
C GLY A 171 15.39 15.04 6.64
N TYR A 172 14.45 15.96 6.41
CA TYR A 172 14.67 17.07 5.48
C TYR A 172 15.29 18.30 6.16
N ASP A 173 15.05 18.50 7.46
CA ASP A 173 15.56 19.64 8.25
C ASP A 173 17.08 19.64 8.43
N VAL A 174 17.72 18.47 8.35
CA VAL A 174 19.19 18.36 8.39
C VAL A 174 19.87 18.94 7.14
N LEU A 175 19.14 19.15 6.05
CA LEU A 175 19.68 19.69 4.81
C LEU A 175 19.72 21.23 4.91
N PRO A 176 20.90 21.85 5.01
CA PRO A 176 21.03 23.28 5.33
C PRO A 176 20.61 24.21 4.19
N PHE A 177 20.38 23.68 2.99
CA PHE A 177 19.92 24.43 1.81
C PHE A 177 18.39 24.40 1.66
N LEU A 178 17.68 23.77 2.61
CA LEU A 178 16.23 23.72 2.64
C LEU A 178 15.67 24.67 3.69
N ASP A 179 14.77 25.52 3.22
CA ASP A 179 13.97 26.46 3.98
C ASP A 179 12.55 25.92 4.15
N ARG A 180 11.87 26.30 5.24
CA ARG A 180 10.45 25.98 5.49
C ARG A 180 10.11 24.48 5.43
N THR A 181 11.03 23.62 5.87
CA THR A 181 10.84 22.17 6.04
C THR A 181 9.63 21.81 6.91
N THR A 182 9.12 22.74 7.72
CA THR A 182 7.87 22.64 8.49
C THR A 182 6.65 22.20 7.67
N PHE A 183 6.68 22.34 6.34
CA PHE A 183 5.70 21.75 5.42
C PHE A 183 5.41 20.26 5.70
N PHE A 184 6.45 19.47 6.03
CA PHE A 184 6.29 18.04 6.33
C PHE A 184 5.46 17.76 7.60
N LEU A 185 5.24 18.77 8.45
CA LEU A 185 4.42 18.65 9.66
C LEU A 185 2.92 18.90 9.40
N TYR A 186 2.52 19.44 8.26
CA TYR A 186 1.11 19.76 7.98
C TYR A 186 0.16 18.55 8.08
N PRO A 187 0.53 17.34 7.64
CA PRO A 187 -0.30 16.15 7.85
C PRO A 187 -0.52 15.82 9.33
N ILE A 188 0.42 16.18 10.23
CA ILE A 188 0.25 16.02 11.67
C ILE A 188 -0.92 16.90 12.15
N GLY A 189 -0.95 18.16 11.73
CA GLY A 189 -2.05 19.08 12.03
C GLY A 189 -3.41 18.54 11.56
N LEU A 190 -3.46 17.97 10.35
CA LEU A 190 -4.67 17.34 9.81
C LEU A 190 -5.14 16.17 10.68
N VAL A 191 -4.22 15.27 11.09
CA VAL A 191 -4.56 14.11 11.92
C VAL A 191 -5.01 14.50 13.33
N ILE A 192 -4.41 15.55 13.91
CA ILE A 192 -4.84 16.11 15.20
C ILE A 192 -6.27 16.67 15.12
N ILE A 193 -6.67 17.25 13.99
CA ILE A 193 -8.04 17.77 13.79
C ILE A 193 -9.03 16.64 13.47
N LEU A 194 -8.65 15.66 12.66
CA LEU A 194 -9.53 14.57 12.24
C LEU A 194 -9.76 13.53 13.36
N SER A 195 -8.77 13.29 14.22
CA SER A 195 -8.88 12.22 15.23
C SER A 195 -9.96 12.43 16.29
N PRO A 196 -10.23 13.64 16.83
CA PRO A 196 -11.39 13.88 17.68
C PRO A 196 -12.71 13.57 16.96
N LEU A 197 -12.82 13.93 15.69
CA LEU A 197 -14.03 13.64 14.89
C LEU A 197 -14.24 12.12 14.75
N MET A 198 -13.18 11.37 14.48
CA MET A 198 -13.25 9.90 14.41
C MET A 198 -13.67 9.28 15.75
N ILE A 199 -13.15 9.80 16.87
CA ILE A 199 -13.51 9.34 18.22
C ILE A 199 -14.98 9.65 18.53
N LEU A 200 -15.46 10.86 18.20
CA LEU A 200 -16.85 11.27 18.43
C LEU A 200 -17.86 10.42 17.64
N ILE A 201 -17.51 10.02 16.42
CA ILE A 201 -18.32 9.11 15.59
C ILE A 201 -18.25 7.66 16.10
N GLY A 202 -17.32 7.36 17.01
CA GLY A 202 -17.07 6.00 17.51
C GLY A 202 -16.34 5.11 16.50
N PHE A 203 -15.68 5.71 15.50
CA PHE A 203 -14.88 4.98 14.53
C PHE A 203 -13.65 4.37 15.19
N ASN A 204 -13.41 3.08 14.94
CA ASN A 204 -12.25 2.36 15.45
C ASN A 204 -11.38 1.90 14.27
N PRO A 205 -10.23 2.56 14.00
CA PRO A 205 -9.39 2.23 12.87
C PRO A 205 -8.84 0.80 12.95
N THR A 206 -8.38 0.35 14.12
CA THR A 206 -7.92 -1.03 14.32
C THR A 206 -8.97 -2.07 13.91
N ARG A 207 -10.25 -1.89 14.28
CA ARG A 207 -11.33 -2.80 13.83
C ARG A 207 -11.53 -2.74 12.32
N TYR A 208 -11.52 -1.54 11.76
CA TYR A 208 -11.64 -1.35 10.31
C TYR A 208 -10.51 -2.07 9.56
N PHE A 209 -9.25 -1.80 9.89
CA PHE A 209 -8.10 -2.44 9.25
C PHE A 209 -8.05 -3.95 9.49
N LEU A 210 -8.33 -4.44 10.70
CA LEU A 210 -8.36 -5.89 10.96
C LEU A 210 -9.50 -6.58 10.21
N SER A 211 -10.67 -5.96 10.05
CA SER A 211 -11.74 -6.52 9.19
C SER A 211 -11.33 -6.56 7.71
N LEU A 212 -10.55 -5.59 7.24
CA LEU A 212 -9.98 -5.62 5.88
C LEU A 212 -8.97 -6.76 5.74
N TYR A 213 -8.12 -6.98 6.75
CA TYR A 213 -7.11 -8.03 6.71
C TYR A 213 -7.70 -9.44 6.86
N PHE A 214 -8.59 -9.63 7.84
CA PHE A 214 -9.03 -10.93 8.33
C PHE A 214 -10.50 -11.29 8.02
N GLY A 215 -11.27 -10.37 7.44
CA GLY A 215 -12.66 -10.62 7.03
C GLY A 215 -13.67 -10.50 8.15
#